data_AF-A0A3P7AA53-F1
#
_entry.id   AF-A0A3P7AA53-F1
#
_cell.length_a   1.000
_cell.length_b   1.000
_cell.length_c   1.000
_cell.angle_alpha   90.00
_cell.angle_beta   90.00
_cell.angle_gamma   90.00
#
_symmetry.space_group_name_H-M   'P 1'
#
loop_
_entity.id
_entity.type
_entity.pdbx_description
1 polymer ?
#
loop_
_entity_poly.entity_id
_entity_poly.type
_entity_poly.pdbx_seq_one_letter_code
_entity_poly.pdbx_strand_id
1 'polypeptide(L)'
;MFSHVILFSKTCACISDKARGVVSTVKGDYLYYHYMQDGVDDAGWGCAYRSLQSIWSWFALNGFVDKPVPTHLEIQKCLVDINDKEQKFLGSKQWIGSTEIGYVLDHLLGIESRFIITNSGSEVPERVRELALHFQTVGSPVMIGGAQLAHTILGVDFDESTGECYFLVLDPHYTGSEDIKVILSKGWCAWKPASFWNPEYFYNMVLPQTPQNTI
;
A
#
# COMPACT_ATOMS: atom_id res chain seq x y z
N MET A 1 7.93 20.42 -11.86
CA MET A 1 7.44 19.74 -13.08
C MET A 1 7.04 18.33 -12.66
N PHE A 2 5.86 18.16 -12.05
CA PHE A 2 5.36 16.85 -11.62
C PHE A 2 4.92 16.11 -12.88
N SER A 3 5.80 15.26 -13.40
CA SER A 3 5.56 14.58 -14.66
C SER A 3 5.32 13.10 -14.35
N HIS A 4 4.12 12.62 -14.67
CA HIS A 4 3.79 11.20 -14.88
C HIS A 4 3.57 10.31 -13.65
N VAL A 5 2.80 10.75 -12.65
CA VAL A 5 2.23 9.82 -11.65
C VAL A 5 0.73 10.09 -11.52
N ILE A 6 -0.10 9.05 -11.64
CA ILE A 6 -1.56 9.19 -11.56
C ILE A 6 -1.99 9.56 -10.13
N LEU A 7 -2.75 10.65 -10.02
CA LEU A 7 -3.48 11.03 -8.81
C LEU A 7 -4.79 10.27 -8.71
N PHE A 8 -4.94 9.50 -7.65
CA PHE A 8 -6.23 8.94 -7.24
C PHE A 8 -6.84 9.84 -6.17
N SER A 9 -8.00 10.40 -6.49
CA SER A 9 -8.83 11.14 -5.52
C SER A 9 -9.98 10.27 -5.02
N LYS A 10 -10.66 10.73 -3.95
CA LYS A 10 -11.85 10.13 -3.32
C LYS A 10 -12.87 9.54 -4.31
N THR A 11 -12.99 10.11 -5.51
CA THR A 11 -13.93 9.70 -6.55
C THR A 11 -13.49 8.52 -7.43
N CYS A 12 -12.22 8.11 -7.41
CA CYS A 12 -11.74 6.96 -8.18
C CYS A 12 -11.84 5.62 -7.43
N ALA A 13 -12.09 5.63 -6.12
CA ALA A 13 -12.32 4.41 -5.33
C ALA A 13 -13.70 3.77 -5.60
N CYS A 14 -14.59 4.45 -6.33
CA CYS A 14 -15.80 3.88 -6.91
C CYS A 14 -15.48 3.15 -8.23
N ILE A 15 -14.52 2.24 -8.21
CA ILE A 15 -14.35 1.28 -9.31
C ILE A 15 -15.64 0.47 -9.33
N SER A 16 -16.33 0.55 -10.46
CA SER A 16 -17.71 0.15 -10.67
C SER A 16 -17.93 -1.35 -10.48
N ASP A 17 -17.98 -1.79 -9.23
CA ASP A 17 -18.63 -3.02 -8.81
C ASP A 17 -19.74 -2.65 -7.84
N LYS A 18 -20.90 -3.30 -8.00
CA LYS A 18 -22.01 -3.14 -7.07
C LYS A 18 -21.53 -3.58 -5.69
N ALA A 19 -21.58 -2.68 -4.71
CA ALA A 19 -21.24 -2.99 -3.33
C ALA A 19 -22.05 -4.21 -2.85
N ARG A 20 -21.38 -5.15 -2.19
CA ARG A 20 -21.97 -6.39 -1.67
C ARG A 20 -22.33 -6.23 -0.20
N GLY A 21 -21.57 -5.45 0.55
CA GLY A 21 -21.83 -5.09 1.93
C GLY A 21 -21.41 -3.66 2.26
N VAL A 22 -20.76 -3.48 3.41
CA VAL A 22 -20.27 -2.19 3.88
C VAL A 22 -18.89 -1.92 3.28
N VAL A 23 -18.81 -0.87 2.47
CA VAL A 23 -17.56 -0.41 1.86
C VAL A 23 -16.85 0.57 2.80
N SER A 24 -15.61 0.27 3.15
CA SER A 24 -14.71 1.14 3.94
C SER A 24 -13.39 1.31 3.18
N THR A 25 -13.08 2.53 2.76
CA THR A 25 -11.92 2.83 1.89
C THR A 25 -11.03 3.92 2.49
N VAL A 26 -9.85 4.07 1.90
CA VAL A 26 -8.93 5.19 2.11
C VAL A 26 -9.67 6.53 2.04
N LYS A 27 -9.27 7.45 2.91
CA LYS A 27 -9.84 8.80 3.01
C LYS A 27 -8.78 9.81 2.60
N GLY A 28 -9.02 10.51 1.49
CA GLY A 28 -8.06 11.51 0.99
C GLY A 28 -7.32 11.02 -0.24
N ASP A 29 -6.51 11.92 -0.80
CA ASP A 29 -5.88 11.69 -2.09
C ASP A 29 -4.53 11.00 -1.93
N TYR A 30 -4.12 10.23 -2.94
CA TYR A 30 -2.82 9.57 -3.01
C TYR A 30 -2.38 9.44 -4.47
N LEU A 31 -1.07 9.33 -4.68
CA LEU A 31 -0.48 9.05 -5.98
C LEU A 31 -0.23 7.55 -6.14
N TYR A 32 -0.38 7.05 -7.35
CA TYR A 32 -0.11 5.65 -7.68
C TYR A 32 1.32 5.45 -8.16
N TYR A 33 2.17 4.97 -7.25
CA TYR A 33 3.52 4.56 -7.59
C TYR A 33 3.56 3.09 -8.01
N HIS A 34 4.24 2.81 -9.13
CA HIS A 34 4.37 1.48 -9.73
C HIS A 34 5.74 1.31 -10.42
N TYR A 35 6.01 0.14 -10.99
CA TYR A 35 7.31 -0.16 -11.61
C TYR A 35 7.65 0.76 -12.77
N MET A 36 8.96 0.86 -13.06
CA MET A 36 9.51 1.62 -14.20
C MET A 36 9.35 3.14 -14.09
N GLN A 37 8.84 3.65 -12.97
CA GLN A 37 8.82 5.08 -12.68
C GLN A 37 10.20 5.58 -12.22
N ASP A 38 10.39 6.90 -12.27
CA ASP A 38 11.62 7.59 -11.85
C ASP A 38 12.90 7.13 -12.56
N GLY A 39 12.77 6.49 -13.73
CA GLY A 39 13.90 5.98 -14.51
C GLY A 39 14.58 4.75 -13.91
N VAL A 40 13.92 4.05 -12.98
CA VAL A 40 14.45 2.84 -12.34
C VAL A 40 13.72 1.61 -12.85
N ASP A 41 14.46 0.63 -13.39
CA ASP A 41 13.93 -0.71 -13.63
C ASP A 41 13.93 -1.51 -12.32
N ASP A 42 12.81 -1.36 -11.61
CA ASP A 42 12.53 -2.06 -10.36
C ASP A 42 11.61 -3.28 -10.51
N ALA A 43 11.41 -3.74 -11.75
CA ALA A 43 10.60 -4.90 -12.03
C ALA A 43 11.16 -6.14 -11.32
N GLY A 44 10.30 -6.80 -10.56
CA GLY A 44 10.64 -7.99 -9.79
C GLY A 44 11.30 -7.70 -8.44
N TRP A 45 11.52 -6.44 -8.03
CA TRP A 45 12.02 -6.14 -6.69
C TRP A 45 11.53 -4.87 -5.98
N GLY A 46 10.92 -3.94 -6.71
CA GLY A 46 10.50 -2.66 -6.14
C GLY A 46 9.12 -2.64 -5.50
N CYS A 47 8.36 -3.74 -5.49
CA CYS A 47 6.91 -3.70 -5.24
C CYS A 47 6.56 -3.07 -3.88
N ALA A 48 7.31 -3.42 -2.84
CA ALA A 48 7.15 -2.85 -1.51
C ALA A 48 7.61 -1.39 -1.43
N TYR A 49 8.65 -1.00 -2.19
CA TYR A 49 9.10 0.39 -2.28
C TYR A 49 8.02 1.26 -2.92
N ARG A 50 7.41 0.82 -4.01
CA ARG A 50 6.32 1.54 -4.71
C ARG A 50 5.05 1.63 -3.86
N SER A 51 4.73 0.58 -3.11
CA SER A 51 3.64 0.63 -2.13
C SER A 51 3.91 1.67 -1.03
N LEU A 52 5.13 1.69 -0.47
CA LEU A 52 5.55 2.73 0.47
C LEU A 52 5.49 4.14 -0.12
N GLN A 53 5.91 4.34 -1.37
CA GLN A 53 5.81 5.65 -2.04
C GLN A 53 4.35 6.11 -2.19
N SER A 54 3.44 5.18 -2.50
CA SER A 54 2.00 5.47 -2.56
C SER A 54 1.45 5.87 -1.18
N ILE A 55 1.82 5.15 -0.13
CA ILE A 55 1.48 5.49 1.27
C ILE A 55 2.05 6.87 1.66
N TRP A 56 3.32 7.13 1.35
CA TRP A 56 3.98 8.40 1.64
C TRP A 56 3.25 9.57 0.98
N SER A 57 2.89 9.40 -0.30
CA SER A 57 2.16 10.42 -1.05
C SER A 57 0.83 10.78 -0.41
N TRP A 58 0.15 9.80 0.22
CA TRP A 58 -1.08 10.05 0.97
C TRP A 58 -0.81 10.97 2.17
N PHE A 59 0.24 10.70 2.95
CA PHE A 59 0.59 11.58 4.07
C PHE A 59 0.95 12.99 3.61
N ALA A 60 1.67 13.12 2.51
CA ALA A 60 2.05 14.42 1.95
C ALA A 60 0.84 15.20 1.42
N LEU A 61 -0.01 14.57 0.59
CA LEU A 61 -1.18 15.21 -0.03
C LEU A 61 -2.26 15.60 0.98
N ASN A 62 -2.36 14.88 2.11
CA ASN A 62 -3.34 15.15 3.15
C ASN A 62 -2.79 16.02 4.28
N GLY A 63 -1.62 16.65 4.10
CA GLY A 63 -1.08 17.68 4.99
C GLY A 63 -0.49 17.15 6.30
N PHE A 64 -0.23 15.84 6.41
CA PHE A 64 0.40 15.26 7.60
C PHE A 64 1.91 15.46 7.62
N VAL A 65 2.53 15.56 6.44
CA VAL A 65 3.98 15.76 6.28
C VAL A 65 4.29 16.70 5.12
N ASP A 66 5.39 17.43 5.21
CA ASP A 66 5.93 18.27 4.14
C ASP A 66 7.31 17.74 3.72
N LYS A 67 7.34 16.47 3.28
CA LYS A 67 8.54 15.80 2.79
C LYS A 67 8.27 15.16 1.43
N PRO A 68 9.19 15.29 0.46
CA PRO A 68 9.03 14.65 -0.84
C PRO A 68 9.00 13.12 -0.68
N VAL A 69 8.35 12.44 -1.62
CA VAL A 69 8.34 10.98 -1.69
C VAL A 69 9.77 10.47 -1.89
N PRO A 70 10.26 9.52 -1.08
CA PRO A 70 11.64 9.07 -1.15
C PRO A 70 11.88 8.14 -2.33
N THR A 71 13.09 8.17 -2.86
CA THR A 71 13.63 7.22 -3.82
C THR A 71 13.95 5.87 -3.16
N HIS A 72 14.13 4.80 -3.96
CA HIS A 72 14.58 3.50 -3.42
C HIS A 72 15.89 3.63 -2.65
N LEU A 73 16.82 4.46 -3.14
CA LEU A 73 18.12 4.66 -2.48
C LEU A 73 17.98 5.32 -1.12
N GLU A 74 17.08 6.31 -0.97
CA GLU A 74 16.80 6.96 0.32
C GLU A 74 16.12 6.00 1.30
N ILE A 75 15.19 5.17 0.81
CA ILE A 75 14.56 4.10 1.61
C ILE A 75 15.63 3.11 2.10
N GLN A 76 16.52 2.65 1.21
CA GLN A 76 17.60 1.74 1.57
C GLN A 76 18.58 2.39 2.55
N LYS A 77 18.92 3.66 2.32
CA LYS A 77 19.77 4.44 3.21
C LYS A 77 19.17 4.55 4.61
N CYS A 78 17.88 4.82 4.71
CA CYS A 78 17.18 4.84 6.00
C CYS A 78 17.36 3.52 6.76
N LEU A 79 17.11 2.38 6.09
CA LEU A 79 17.22 1.05 6.71
C LEU A 79 18.66 0.72 7.15
N VAL A 80 19.66 1.20 6.41
CA VAL A 80 21.07 1.10 6.78
C VAL A 80 21.40 2.00 7.97
N ASP A 81 20.93 3.26 7.95
CA ASP A 81 21.22 4.26 8.99
C ASP A 81 20.65 3.85 10.36
N ILE A 82 19.51 3.14 10.40
CA ILE A 82 18.92 2.59 11.63
C ILE A 82 19.47 1.22 12.03
N ASN A 83 20.47 0.70 11.30
CA ASN A 83 21.10 -0.61 11.50
C ASN A 83 20.16 -1.82 11.33
N ASP A 84 19.05 -1.69 10.60
CA ASP A 84 18.21 -2.82 10.21
C ASP A 84 18.87 -3.64 9.08
N LYS A 85 19.58 -2.96 8.17
CA LYS A 85 20.29 -3.57 7.04
C LYS A 85 21.79 -3.22 7.05
N GLU A 86 22.60 -4.15 6.54
CA GLU A 86 24.03 -3.92 6.34
C GLU A 86 24.30 -2.91 5.20
N GLN A 87 25.47 -2.26 5.20
CA GLN A 87 25.88 -1.29 4.17
C GLN A 87 25.75 -1.80 2.72
N LYS A 88 25.96 -3.10 2.48
CA LYS A 88 25.83 -3.73 1.15
C LYS A 88 24.39 -3.69 0.59
N PHE A 89 23.40 -3.42 1.43
CA PHE A 89 22.00 -3.27 1.03
C PHE A 89 21.76 -1.97 0.24
N LEU A 90 22.56 -0.94 0.49
CA LEU A 90 22.46 0.34 -0.18
C LEU A 90 22.82 0.19 -1.67
N GLY A 91 21.91 0.62 -2.55
CA GLY A 91 22.03 0.46 -4.00
C GLY A 91 21.76 -0.96 -4.52
N SER A 92 21.35 -1.88 -3.64
CA SER A 92 21.01 -3.25 -4.04
C SER A 92 19.62 -3.32 -4.70
N LYS A 93 19.29 -4.49 -5.26
CA LYS A 93 17.94 -4.84 -5.78
C LYS A 93 17.18 -5.76 -4.82
N GLN A 94 17.47 -5.68 -3.52
CA GLN A 94 16.84 -6.56 -2.53
C GLN A 94 15.44 -6.06 -2.14
N TRP A 95 14.54 -7.01 -1.91
CA TRP A 95 13.19 -6.77 -1.40
C TRP A 95 13.19 -6.24 0.03
N ILE A 96 12.13 -5.51 0.37
CA ILE A 96 11.75 -5.14 1.74
C ILE A 96 10.33 -5.64 2.03
N GLY A 97 9.98 -5.76 3.30
CA GLY A 97 8.65 -6.16 3.76
C GLY A 97 7.90 -5.05 4.48
N SER A 98 6.77 -5.43 5.07
CA SER A 98 5.91 -4.54 5.85
C SER A 98 6.62 -3.96 7.09
N THR A 99 7.50 -4.74 7.74
CA THR A 99 8.29 -4.28 8.88
C THR A 99 9.21 -3.13 8.49
N GLU A 100 10.00 -3.29 7.43
CA GLU A 100 10.90 -2.25 6.93
C GLU A 100 10.14 -0.99 6.48
N ILE A 101 8.96 -1.15 5.87
CA ILE A 101 8.08 -0.01 5.54
C ILE A 101 7.70 0.74 6.81
N GLY A 102 7.31 0.04 7.87
CA GLY A 102 7.02 0.64 9.17
C GLY A 102 8.20 1.43 9.74
N TYR A 103 9.41 0.85 9.68
CA TYR A 103 10.63 1.55 10.14
C TYR A 103 10.93 2.82 9.35
N VAL A 104 10.73 2.79 8.03
CA VAL A 104 11.00 3.97 7.19
C VAL A 104 9.97 5.07 7.44
N LEU A 105 8.70 4.73 7.60
CA LEU A 105 7.65 5.68 7.97
C LEU A 105 7.90 6.30 9.35
N ASP A 106 8.26 5.49 10.34
CA ASP A 106 8.57 5.99 11.68
C ASP A 106 9.81 6.89 11.67
N HIS A 107 10.93 6.40 11.13
CA HIS A 107 12.20 7.13 11.18
C HIS A 107 12.18 8.42 10.36
N LEU A 108 11.59 8.40 9.16
CA LEU A 108 11.62 9.56 8.27
C LEU A 108 10.43 10.49 8.46
N LEU A 109 9.26 10.01 8.91
CA LEU A 109 8.05 10.84 9.04
C LEU A 109 7.54 10.99 10.47
N GLY A 110 8.06 10.21 11.44
CA GLY A 110 7.49 10.12 12.78
C GLY A 110 6.11 9.44 12.79
N ILE A 111 5.86 8.57 11.81
CA ILE A 111 4.57 7.88 11.63
C ILE A 111 4.68 6.45 12.15
N GLU A 112 4.03 6.21 13.29
CA GLU A 112 3.89 4.87 13.82
C GLU A 112 2.93 4.02 12.97
N SER A 113 3.15 2.71 12.97
CA SER A 113 2.31 1.75 12.25
C SER A 113 1.81 0.65 13.18
N ARG A 114 0.57 0.20 12.93
CA ARG A 114 0.07 -1.08 13.46
C ARG A 114 0.33 -2.19 12.47
N PHE A 115 0.31 -3.44 12.93
CA PHE A 115 0.56 -4.60 12.09
C PHE A 115 -0.54 -5.64 12.27
N ILE A 116 -0.99 -6.21 11.15
CA ILE A 116 -1.80 -7.42 11.14
C ILE A 116 -0.95 -8.53 10.51
N ILE A 117 -0.75 -9.60 11.26
CA ILE A 117 0.05 -10.76 10.87
C ILE A 117 -0.89 -11.94 10.67
N THR A 118 -0.73 -12.63 9.55
CA THR A 118 -1.51 -13.83 9.20
C THR A 118 -0.56 -14.94 8.77
N ASN A 119 -0.89 -16.19 9.08
CA ASN A 119 -0.06 -17.35 8.73
C ASN A 119 -0.43 -17.96 7.36
N SER A 120 -1.54 -17.52 6.78
CA SER A 120 -2.07 -18.01 5.50
C SER A 120 -2.89 -16.91 4.81
N GLY A 121 -2.93 -16.92 3.48
CA GLY A 121 -3.85 -16.07 2.71
C GLY A 121 -5.32 -16.27 3.08
N SER A 122 -5.69 -17.46 3.59
CA SER A 122 -7.05 -17.74 4.09
C SER A 122 -7.41 -16.94 5.34
N GLU A 123 -6.42 -16.53 6.14
CA GLU A 123 -6.64 -15.72 7.34
C GLU A 123 -6.82 -14.22 7.01
N VAL A 124 -6.43 -13.76 5.81
CA VAL A 124 -6.58 -12.34 5.43
C VAL A 124 -8.07 -11.91 5.43
N PRO A 125 -9.01 -12.67 4.82
CA PRO A 125 -10.45 -12.45 4.97
C PRO A 125 -10.94 -12.41 6.42
N GLU A 126 -10.39 -13.23 7.31
CA GLU A 126 -10.80 -13.26 8.73
C GLU A 126 -10.47 -11.95 9.46
N ARG A 127 -9.46 -11.22 8.97
CA ARG A 127 -9.01 -9.92 9.47
C ARG A 127 -9.72 -8.72 8.82
N VAL A 128 -10.70 -8.94 7.94
CA VAL A 128 -11.37 -7.86 7.19
C VAL A 128 -12.00 -6.79 8.10
N ARG A 129 -12.51 -7.17 9.27
CA ARG A 129 -13.08 -6.22 10.24
C ARG A 129 -12.04 -5.27 10.82
N GLU A 130 -10.81 -5.73 11.03
CA GLU A 130 -9.71 -4.89 11.50
C GLU A 130 -9.29 -3.87 10.43
N LEU A 131 -9.27 -4.29 9.16
CA LEU A 131 -9.05 -3.39 8.02
C LEU A 131 -10.19 -2.38 7.84
N ALA A 132 -11.44 -2.83 7.94
CA ALA A 132 -12.61 -1.94 7.88
C ALA A 132 -12.52 -0.85 8.95
N LEU A 133 -12.22 -1.24 10.20
CA LEU A 133 -12.02 -0.30 11.30
C LEU A 133 -10.89 0.68 11.01
N HIS A 134 -9.75 0.21 10.49
CA HIS A 134 -8.63 1.07 10.10
C HIS A 134 -9.03 2.11 9.06
N PHE A 135 -9.73 1.73 8.00
CA PHE A 135 -10.20 2.69 6.99
C PHE A 135 -11.25 3.65 7.55
N GLN A 136 -12.09 3.20 8.49
CA GLN A 136 -13.10 4.03 9.14
C GLN A 136 -12.52 5.04 10.12
N THR A 137 -11.46 4.71 10.86
CA THR A 137 -10.89 5.59 11.89
C THR A 137 -9.66 6.37 11.43
N VAL A 138 -8.79 5.74 10.64
CA VAL A 138 -7.53 6.32 10.15
C VAL A 138 -7.63 6.70 8.68
N GLY A 139 -8.00 5.74 7.82
CA GLY A 139 -8.21 5.98 6.39
C GLY A 139 -6.94 6.05 5.54
N SER A 140 -5.77 5.66 6.06
CA SER A 140 -4.52 5.57 5.28
C SER A 140 -4.47 4.28 4.44
N PRO A 141 -3.76 4.27 3.29
CA PRO A 141 -3.51 3.04 2.53
C PRO A 141 -2.71 2.01 3.33
N VAL A 142 -2.96 0.73 3.09
CA VAL A 142 -2.33 -0.39 3.82
C VAL A 142 -1.47 -1.18 2.85
N MET A 143 -0.18 -1.35 3.15
CA MET A 143 0.65 -2.28 2.39
C MET A 143 0.47 -3.69 2.95
N ILE A 144 0.34 -4.66 2.05
CA ILE A 144 0.33 -6.09 2.37
C ILE A 144 1.47 -6.79 1.64
N GLY A 145 2.28 -7.55 2.36
CA GLY A 145 3.41 -8.33 1.83
C GLY A 145 3.25 -9.82 2.11
N GLY A 146 3.46 -10.65 1.08
CA GLY A 146 3.42 -12.12 1.16
C GLY A 146 3.86 -12.76 -0.16
N ALA A 147 4.40 -13.98 -0.12
CA ALA A 147 4.87 -14.70 -1.31
C ALA A 147 5.90 -13.92 -2.18
N GLN A 148 6.78 -13.11 -1.58
CA GLN A 148 7.72 -12.21 -2.27
C GLN A 148 7.05 -11.11 -3.12
N LEU A 149 5.75 -10.89 -2.94
CA LEU A 149 4.98 -9.83 -3.59
C LEU A 149 4.47 -8.84 -2.54
N ALA A 150 4.26 -7.60 -3.00
CA ALA A 150 3.63 -6.55 -2.20
C ALA A 150 2.50 -5.91 -3.00
N HIS A 151 1.41 -5.58 -2.31
CA HIS A 151 0.30 -4.81 -2.87
C HIS A 151 -0.12 -3.71 -1.90
N THR A 152 -0.92 -2.75 -2.37
CA THR A 152 -1.53 -1.74 -1.51
C THR A 152 -3.04 -1.95 -1.45
N ILE A 153 -3.58 -2.24 -0.27
CA ILE A 153 -5.02 -2.30 -0.01
C ILE A 153 -5.52 -0.88 0.25
N LEU A 154 -6.53 -0.48 -0.53
CA LEU A 154 -7.17 0.83 -0.49
C LEU A 154 -8.56 0.79 0.15
N GLY A 155 -9.07 -0.39 0.44
CA GLY A 155 -10.38 -0.54 1.05
C GLY A 155 -10.85 -1.99 1.08
N VAL A 156 -11.95 -2.19 1.80
CA VAL A 156 -12.66 -3.46 1.93
C VAL A 156 -14.15 -3.24 1.69
N ASP A 157 -14.80 -4.24 1.08
CA ASP A 157 -16.25 -4.36 0.97
C ASP A 157 -16.63 -5.64 1.69
N PHE A 158 -17.37 -5.53 2.79
CA PHE A 158 -17.65 -6.67 3.68
C PHE A 158 -19.14 -6.76 4.00
N ASP A 159 -19.74 -7.90 3.65
CA ASP A 159 -21.12 -8.22 4.01
C ASP A 159 -21.13 -9.04 5.32
N GLU A 160 -21.56 -8.42 6.41
CA GLU A 160 -21.64 -9.07 7.72
C GLU A 160 -22.62 -10.25 7.76
N SER A 161 -23.63 -10.25 6.89
CA SER A 161 -24.68 -11.28 6.87
C SER A 161 -24.22 -12.56 6.18
N THR A 162 -23.44 -12.45 5.11
CA THR A 162 -22.94 -13.59 4.33
C THR A 162 -21.50 -13.97 4.67
N GLY A 163 -20.73 -13.04 5.23
CA GLY A 163 -19.29 -13.17 5.44
C GLY A 163 -18.45 -12.94 4.17
N GLU A 164 -19.07 -12.61 3.04
CA GLU A 164 -18.35 -12.32 1.81
C GLU A 164 -17.55 -11.02 1.94
N CYS A 165 -16.30 -11.04 1.45
CA CYS A 165 -15.46 -9.85 1.41
C CYS A 165 -14.65 -9.70 0.12
N TYR A 166 -14.41 -8.44 -0.22
CA TYR A 166 -13.57 -8.02 -1.34
C TYR A 166 -12.58 -6.96 -0.87
N PHE A 167 -11.44 -6.90 -1.56
CA PHE A 167 -10.34 -6.00 -1.26
C PHE A 167 -10.09 -5.09 -2.45
N LEU A 168 -10.10 -3.78 -2.26
CA LEU A 168 -9.69 -2.84 -3.30
C LEU A 168 -8.17 -2.81 -3.32
N VAL A 169 -7.57 -3.37 -4.35
CA VAL A 169 -6.11 -3.53 -4.46
C VAL A 169 -5.56 -2.60 -5.53
N LEU A 170 -4.51 -1.87 -5.17
CA LEU A 170 -3.61 -1.15 -6.06
C LEU A 170 -2.31 -1.93 -6.20
N ASP A 171 -2.05 -2.37 -7.43
CA ASP A 171 -0.99 -3.29 -7.77
C ASP A 171 0.27 -2.53 -8.24
N PRO A 172 1.37 -2.52 -7.46
CA PRO A 172 2.58 -1.79 -7.82
C PRO A 172 3.36 -2.42 -8.99
N HIS A 173 2.97 -3.60 -9.48
CA HIS A 173 3.70 -4.33 -10.51
C HIS A 173 3.39 -3.86 -11.94
N TYR A 174 2.49 -2.89 -12.11
CA TYR A 174 2.23 -2.29 -13.42
C TYR A 174 3.53 -1.68 -13.97
N THR A 175 3.80 -1.88 -15.26
CA THR A 175 5.02 -1.40 -15.95
C THR A 175 4.72 -0.51 -17.16
N GLY A 176 3.43 -0.23 -17.39
CA GLY A 176 2.99 0.54 -18.55
C GLY A 176 3.06 2.05 -18.32
N SER A 177 2.61 2.81 -19.32
CA SER A 177 2.49 4.27 -19.21
C SER A 177 1.35 4.68 -18.27
N GLU A 178 1.31 5.94 -17.85
CA GLU A 178 0.25 6.52 -17.00
C GLU A 178 -1.12 6.62 -17.69
N ASP A 179 -1.72 5.49 -18.05
CA ASP A 179 -3.05 5.37 -18.66
C ASP A 179 -4.05 4.78 -17.67
N ILE A 180 -4.85 5.67 -17.08
CA ILE A 180 -5.90 5.30 -16.13
C ILE A 180 -6.90 4.29 -16.71
N LYS A 181 -7.19 4.31 -18.01
CA LYS A 181 -8.12 3.35 -18.62
C LYS A 181 -7.51 1.96 -18.61
N VAL A 182 -6.23 1.83 -18.90
CA VAL A 182 -5.51 0.55 -18.86
C VAL A 182 -5.45 0.03 -17.43
N ILE A 183 -5.08 0.90 -16.48
CA ILE A 183 -4.97 0.56 -15.05
C ILE A 183 -6.29 0.00 -14.51
N LEU A 184 -7.41 0.67 -14.80
CA LEU A 184 -8.72 0.24 -14.35
C LEU A 184 -9.23 -0.99 -15.11
N SER A 185 -9.18 -0.99 -16.45
CA SER A 185 -9.75 -2.07 -17.26
C SER A 185 -8.98 -3.39 -17.18
N LYS A 186 -7.67 -3.35 -16.89
CA LYS A 186 -6.83 -4.53 -16.67
C LYS A 186 -6.75 -4.94 -15.20
N GLY A 187 -7.38 -4.17 -14.31
CA GLY A 187 -7.50 -4.51 -12.89
C GLY A 187 -6.21 -4.33 -12.08
N TRP A 188 -5.34 -3.40 -12.47
CA TRP A 188 -4.19 -2.95 -11.68
C TRP A 188 -4.62 -2.09 -10.49
N CYS A 189 -5.77 -1.42 -10.60
CA CYS A 189 -6.52 -0.93 -9.45
C CYS A 189 -7.95 -1.48 -9.56
N ALA A 190 -8.31 -2.45 -8.71
CA ALA A 190 -9.62 -3.12 -8.78
C ALA A 190 -10.00 -3.84 -7.48
N TRP A 191 -11.31 -4.07 -7.31
CA TRP A 191 -11.82 -4.99 -6.30
C TRP A 191 -11.43 -6.43 -6.63
N LYS A 192 -10.84 -7.12 -5.66
CA LYS A 192 -10.40 -8.51 -5.75
C LYS A 192 -11.17 -9.37 -4.74
N PRO A 193 -11.59 -10.59 -5.10
CA PRO A 193 -12.23 -11.50 -4.16
C PRO A 193 -11.23 -11.98 -3.11
N ALA A 194 -11.73 -12.53 -2.00
CA ALA A 194 -10.93 -13.18 -0.96
C ALA A 194 -9.91 -14.21 -1.50
N SER A 195 -10.26 -14.91 -2.59
CA SER A 195 -9.39 -15.90 -3.26
C SER A 195 -8.16 -15.31 -3.96
N PHE A 196 -8.00 -13.98 -3.95
CA PHE A 196 -6.80 -13.31 -4.46
C PHE A 196 -5.57 -13.59 -3.59
N TRP A 197 -5.77 -13.77 -2.28
CA TRP A 197 -4.70 -14.10 -1.35
C TRP A 197 -4.45 -15.61 -1.38
N ASN A 198 -3.21 -16.02 -1.68
CA ASN A 198 -2.88 -17.42 -1.84
C ASN A 198 -2.78 -18.09 -0.44
N PRO A 199 -3.55 -19.17 -0.18
CA PRO A 199 -3.60 -19.81 1.12
C PRO A 199 -2.27 -20.46 1.57
N GLU A 200 -1.33 -20.71 0.66
CA GLU A 200 -0.05 -21.36 0.98
C GLU A 200 0.97 -20.41 1.62
N TYR A 201 0.73 -19.09 1.58
CA TYR A 201 1.68 -18.10 2.07
C TYR A 201 1.11 -17.28 3.23
N PHE A 202 2.00 -16.89 4.14
CA PHE A 202 1.71 -15.92 5.19
C PHE A 202 1.67 -14.50 4.59
N TYR A 203 0.92 -13.61 5.24
CA TYR A 203 0.85 -12.19 4.87
C TYR A 203 0.99 -11.29 6.08
N ASN A 204 1.81 -10.25 5.94
CA ASN A 204 1.97 -9.20 6.93
C ASN A 204 1.48 -7.88 6.34
N MET A 205 0.59 -7.21 7.05
CA MET A 205 0.05 -5.90 6.68
C MET A 205 0.60 -4.84 7.62
N VAL A 206 1.07 -3.73 7.04
CA VAL A 206 1.45 -2.53 7.79
C VAL A 206 0.36 -1.47 7.60
N LEU A 207 -0.16 -0.97 8.72
CA LEU A 207 -1.28 -0.05 8.83
C LEU A 207 -0.77 1.28 9.42
N PRO A 208 -0.30 2.23 8.58
CA PRO A 208 0.23 3.51 9.03
C PRO A 208 -0.81 4.32 9.79
N GLN A 209 -0.47 4.87 10.95
CA GLN A 209 -1.40 5.67 11.76
C GLN A 209 -1.27 7.16 11.41
N THR A 210 -2.33 7.93 11.66
CA THR A 210 -2.26 9.39 11.59
C THR A 210 -1.76 9.95 12.92
N PRO A 211 -0.94 11.00 12.95
CA PRO A 211 -0.54 11.65 14.19
C PRO A 211 -1.77 12.13 14.99
N GLN A 212 -1.81 11.84 16.30
CA GLN A 212 -2.98 12.15 17.15
C GLN A 212 -3.26 13.65 17.36
N ASN A 213 -2.38 14.54 16.89
CA ASN A 213 -2.42 15.98 17.14
C ASN A 213 -2.53 16.85 15.87
N THR A 214 -3.35 16.44 14.90
CA THR A 214 -3.76 17.35 13.83
C THR A 214 -5.08 18.02 14.24
N ILE A 215 -4.97 19.27 14.72
CA ILE A 215 -6.09 20.17 15.00
C ILE A 215 -6.70 20.65 13.67
#